data_AF-A0A834G2P1-F1
#
_entry.id   AF-A0A834G2P1-F1
#
_cell.length_a   1.000
_cell.length_b   1.000
_cell.length_c   1.000
_cell.angle_alpha   90.00
_cell.angle_beta   90.00
_cell.angle_gamma   90.00
#
_symmetry.space_group_name_H-M   'P 1'
#
loop_
_entity.id
_entity.type
_entity.pdbx_description
1 polymer ?
#
loop_
_entity_poly.entity_id
_entity_poly.type
_entity_poly.pdbx_seq_one_letter_code
_entity_poly.pdbx_strand_id
1 'polypeptide(L)'
;MYVTRRLSQYQRSPGLLSLPPEGPNSGYLVIQDEESETTNFLGFKKRHLKDLPFPQNKNLIVEYSDDSDGPLYLIPVLNHPLSSNRYYAIKASGSRKGLMDSS
;
A
#
# COMPACT_ATOMS: atom_id res chain seq x y z
N MET A 1 1.26 11.68 -12.59
CA MET A 1 2.37 10.71 -12.62
C MET A 1 2.65 10.22 -11.20
N TYR A 2 2.99 8.95 -11.02
CA TYR A 2 3.37 8.43 -9.69
C TYR A 2 4.85 8.67 -9.38
N VAL A 3 5.13 9.02 -8.13
CA VAL A 3 6.49 9.11 -7.58
C VAL A 3 6.72 7.92 -6.65
N THR A 4 7.78 7.17 -6.93
CA THR A 4 8.12 5.99 -6.13
C THR A 4 8.84 6.38 -4.83
N ARG A 5 8.41 5.81 -3.71
CA ARG A 5 8.96 6.03 -2.37
C ARG A 5 9.15 4.69 -1.66
N ARG A 6 10.14 4.62 -0.77
CA ARG A 6 10.43 3.38 0.00
C ARG A 6 9.60 3.36 1.27
N LEU A 7 9.11 2.19 1.67
CA LEU A 7 8.32 2.05 2.89
C LEU A 7 9.13 2.42 4.13
N SER A 8 10.42 2.07 4.16
CA SER A 8 11.33 2.41 5.27
C SER A 8 11.48 3.93 5.50
N GLN A 9 11.25 4.77 4.47
CA GLN A 9 11.29 6.22 4.61
C GLN A 9 10.13 6.73 5.48
N TYR A 10 8.93 6.17 5.29
CA TYR A 10 7.76 6.55 6.06
C TYR A 10 7.79 5.99 7.49
N GLN A 11 8.36 4.79 7.67
CA GLN A 11 8.55 4.21 9.01
C GLN A 11 9.49 5.06 9.87
N ARG A 12 10.58 5.57 9.29
CA ARG A 12 11.50 6.48 10.00
C ARG A 12 10.94 7.88 10.22
N SER A 13 10.10 8.35 9.30
CA SER A 13 9.59 9.71 9.32
C SER A 13 8.10 9.74 8.98
N PRO A 14 7.23 9.41 9.95
CA PRO A 14 5.78 9.33 9.75
C PRO A 14 5.16 10.66 9.26
N GLY A 15 5.77 11.80 9.58
CA GLY A 15 5.31 13.13 9.12
C GLY A 15 5.27 13.28 7.59
N LEU A 16 6.05 12.48 6.86
CA LEU A 16 6.05 12.49 5.39
C LEU A 16 4.71 12.00 4.80
N LEU A 17 3.91 11.26 5.57
CA LEU A 17 2.62 10.74 5.10
C LEU A 17 1.60 11.82 4.77
N SER A 18 1.71 12.98 5.43
CA SER A 18 0.80 14.11 5.24
C SER A 18 1.24 15.06 4.12
N LEU A 19 2.40 14.82 3.51
CA LEU A 19 2.86 15.62 2.38
C LEU A 19 2.11 15.20 1.11
N PRO A 20 1.53 16.14 0.35
CA PRO A 20 0.92 15.83 -0.93
C PRO A 20 2.00 15.59 -2.00
N PRO A 21 1.69 14.79 -3.03
CA PRO A 21 2.58 14.59 -4.16
C PRO A 21 2.76 15.88 -4.97
N GLU A 22 3.95 16.05 -5.55
CA GLU A 22 4.31 17.28 -6.27
C GLU A 22 3.69 17.30 -7.68
N GLY A 23 2.97 18.38 -7.98
CA GLY A 23 2.38 18.64 -9.29
C GLY A 23 0.95 18.08 -9.46
N PRO A 24 0.22 18.53 -10.50
CA PRO A 24 -1.15 18.09 -10.74
C PRO A 24 -1.21 16.63 -11.20
N ASN A 25 -2.27 15.93 -10.81
CA ASN A 25 -2.53 14.52 -11.14
C ASN A 25 -1.35 13.60 -10.78
N SER A 26 -0.68 13.91 -9.68
CA SER A 26 0.45 13.15 -9.15
C SER A 26 0.03 12.25 -7.99
N GLY A 27 0.79 11.21 -7.70
CA GLY A 27 0.50 10.26 -6.63
C GLY A 27 1.77 9.60 -6.11
N TYR A 28 1.66 8.82 -5.04
CA TYR A 28 2.79 8.03 -4.54
C TYR A 28 2.62 6.55 -4.86
N LEU A 29 3.73 5.90 -5.21
CA LEU A 29 3.84 4.45 -5.18
C LEU A 29 4.85 4.09 -4.10
N VAL A 30 4.42 3.28 -3.14
CA VAL A 30 5.24 2.81 -2.03
C VAL A 30 5.72 1.40 -2.33
N ILE A 31 7.03 1.20 -2.25
CA ILE A 31 7.66 -0.10 -2.43
C ILE A 31 8.20 -0.56 -1.06
N GLN A 32 7.85 -1.78 -0.68
CA GLN A 32 8.50 -2.45 0.44
C GLN A 32 9.93 -2.80 0.04
N ASP A 33 10.88 -2.09 0.64
CA ASP A 33 12.32 -2.29 0.50
C ASP A 33 12.85 -3.23 1.60
N GLU A 34 14.06 -3.77 1.42
CA GLU A 34 14.67 -4.78 2.31
C GLU A 34 14.70 -4.33 3.78
N GLU A 35 14.96 -3.05 4.02
CA GLU A 35 15.00 -2.50 5.37
C GLU A 35 13.63 -2.54 6.07
N SER A 36 12.57 -2.34 5.30
CA SER A 36 11.20 -2.38 5.82
C SER A 36 10.67 -3.81 6.01
N GLU A 37 11.42 -4.85 5.60
CA GLU A 37 11.09 -6.23 5.90
C GLU A 37 11.38 -6.50 7.39
N THR A 38 10.41 -6.15 8.25
CA THR A 38 10.52 -6.46 9.68
C THR A 38 10.54 -7.97 9.89
N THR A 39 11.73 -8.46 10.17
CA THR A 39 11.99 -9.81 10.65
C THR A 39 11.90 -9.75 12.18
N ASN A 40 11.01 -10.54 12.78
CA ASN A 40 10.92 -10.61 14.24
C ASN A 40 12.20 -11.22 14.83
N PHE A 41 12.48 -11.08 16.13
CA PHE A 41 13.71 -11.59 16.78
C PHE A 41 14.02 -13.08 16.53
N LEU A 42 13.03 -13.85 16.07
CA LEU A 42 13.12 -15.26 15.68
C LEU A 42 13.29 -15.52 14.17
N GLY A 43 13.53 -14.50 13.34
CA GLY A 43 13.68 -14.69 11.89
C GLY A 43 12.35 -14.72 11.10
N PHE A 44 11.20 -14.56 11.76
CA PHE A 44 9.89 -14.60 11.09
C PHE A 44 9.50 -13.25 10.51
N LYS A 45 9.17 -13.21 9.22
CA LYS A 45 8.59 -12.03 8.57
C LYS A 45 7.19 -11.73 9.14
N LYS A 46 6.90 -10.47 9.48
CA LYS A 46 5.54 -10.05 9.84
C LYS A 46 4.60 -10.33 8.66
N ARG A 47 3.54 -11.11 8.91
CA ARG A 47 2.55 -11.51 7.90
C ARG A 47 1.37 -10.53 7.77
N HIS A 48 1.18 -9.65 8.75
CA HIS A 48 0.07 -8.70 8.77
C HIS A 48 0.62 -7.26 8.76
N LEU A 49 0.06 -6.45 7.87
CA LEU A 49 0.32 -5.01 7.78
C LEU A 49 -0.87 -4.28 8.40
N LYS A 50 -0.65 -3.54 9.49
CA LYS A 50 -1.67 -2.72 10.15
C LYS A 50 -1.45 -1.22 9.95
N ASP A 51 -0.22 -0.84 9.64
CA ASP A 51 0.19 0.55 9.56
C ASP A 51 0.27 1.03 8.11
N LEU A 52 -0.10 2.30 7.91
CA LEU A 52 0.05 2.97 6.64
C LEU A 52 1.50 3.40 6.39
N PRO A 53 1.91 3.51 5.12
CA PRO A 53 1.16 3.22 3.90
C PRO A 53 1.32 1.76 3.47
N PHE A 54 0.35 1.24 2.70
CA PHE A 54 0.44 -0.12 2.15
C PHE A 54 1.40 -0.16 0.96
N PRO A 55 2.23 -1.21 0.80
CA PRO A 55 3.15 -1.34 -0.32
C PRO A 55 2.47 -1.86 -1.60
N GLN A 56 2.82 -1.31 -2.75
CA GLN A 56 2.25 -1.66 -4.07
C GLN A 56 3.02 -2.78 -4.79
N ASN A 57 4.21 -3.17 -4.32
CA ASN A 57 4.97 -4.30 -4.85
C ASN A 57 4.66 -5.64 -4.16
N LYS A 58 3.57 -5.70 -3.38
CA LYS A 58 3.11 -6.91 -2.68
C LYS A 58 1.62 -7.12 -2.96
N ASN A 59 1.23 -8.38 -3.05
CA ASN A 59 -0.18 -8.76 -3.12
C ASN A 59 -0.71 -8.81 -1.69
N LEU A 60 -1.75 -8.04 -1.41
CA LEU A 60 -2.34 -7.94 -0.09
C LEU A 60 -3.66 -8.71 -0.06
N ILE A 61 -3.95 -9.38 1.05
CA ILE A 61 -5.28 -9.93 1.30
C ILE A 61 -5.90 -9.01 2.35
N VAL A 62 -7.04 -8.42 2.00
CA VAL A 62 -7.81 -7.62 2.96
C VAL A 62 -8.76 -8.58 3.65
N GLU A 63 -8.51 -8.81 4.93
CA GLU A 63 -9.36 -9.63 5.77
C GLU A 63 -10.51 -8.76 6.28
N TYR A 64 -11.61 -8.74 5.53
CA TYR A 64 -12.90 -8.24 5.99
C TYR A 64 -13.79 -9.47 6.25
N SER A 65 -14.51 -9.46 7.37
CA SER A 65 -15.29 -10.58 7.92
C SER A 65 -15.87 -11.58 6.90
N ASP A 66 -15.63 -12.87 7.16
CA ASP A 66 -16.06 -14.12 6.48
C ASP A 66 -15.86 -14.27 4.96
N ASP A 67 -15.77 -13.19 4.19
CA ASP A 67 -15.47 -13.21 2.76
C ASP A 67 -14.19 -12.42 2.48
N SER A 68 -13.04 -13.10 2.65
CA SER A 68 -11.78 -12.54 2.19
C SER A 68 -11.82 -12.43 0.66
N ASP A 69 -11.99 -11.22 0.15
CA ASP A 69 -11.74 -10.95 -1.27
C ASP A 69 -10.28 -11.32 -1.53
N GLY A 70 -10.05 -12.11 -2.60
CA GLY A 70 -8.74 -12.62 -2.96
C GLY A 70 -7.67 -11.52 -3.08
N PRO A 71 -6.39 -11.89 -3.29
CA PRO A 71 -5.29 -10.93 -3.28
C PRO A 71 -5.57 -9.72 -4.18
N LEU A 72 -5.24 -8.54 -3.69
CA LEU A 72 -5.48 -7.25 -4.32
C LEU A 72 -4.26 -6.33 -4.26
N TYR A 73 -4.23 -5.37 -5.18
CA TYR A 73 -3.32 -4.24 -5.16
C TYR A 73 -4.08 -3.01 -4.66
N LEU A 74 -3.54 -2.33 -3.65
CA LEU A 74 -4.05 -1.06 -3.16
C LEU A 74 -3.24 0.07 -3.78
N ILE A 75 -3.80 0.84 -4.71
CA ILE A 75 -3.10 1.94 -5.38
C ILE A 75 -3.54 3.27 -4.76
N PRO A 76 -2.63 4.11 -4.20
CA PRO A 76 -3.01 5.39 -3.61
C PRO A 76 -3.67 6.32 -4.63
N VAL A 77 -4.73 7.01 -4.20
CA VAL A 77 -5.44 7.96 -5.07
C VAL A 77 -4.54 9.16 -5.38
N LEU A 78 -4.61 9.64 -6.63
CA LEU A 78 -3.91 10.83 -7.08
C LEU A 78 -4.35 12.09 -6.31
N ASN A 79 -3.46 13.08 -6.22
CA ASN A 79 -3.68 14.39 -5.60
C ASN A 79 -3.97 14.35 -4.09
N HIS A 80 -3.78 13.20 -3.45
CA HIS A 80 -3.99 13.04 -2.01
C HIS A 80 -2.71 12.57 -1.30
N PRO A 81 -2.46 13.03 -0.06
CA PRO A 81 -1.40 12.49 0.76
C PRO A 81 -1.70 11.05 1.19
N LEU A 82 -0.68 10.27 1.53
CA LEU A 82 -0.85 8.88 1.97
C LEU A 82 -1.62 8.76 3.29
N SER A 83 -1.53 9.79 4.15
CA SER A 83 -2.29 9.88 5.39
C SER A 83 -3.81 9.97 5.18
N SER A 84 -4.27 10.28 3.96
CA SER A 84 -5.70 10.26 3.63
C SER A 84 -6.31 8.85 3.66
N ASN A 85 -5.47 7.81 3.61
CA ASN A 85 -5.88 6.40 3.58
C ASN A 85 -6.87 6.07 2.44
N ARG A 86 -6.72 6.72 1.28
CA ARG A 86 -7.57 6.49 0.10
C ARG A 86 -6.82 5.68 -0.95
N TYR A 87 -7.40 4.55 -1.33
CA TYR A 87 -6.82 3.62 -2.29
C TYR A 87 -7.87 3.13 -3.28
N TYR A 88 -7.43 2.87 -4.51
CA TYR A 88 -8.15 2.02 -5.43
C TYR A 88 -7.78 0.56 -5.15
N ALA A 89 -8.78 -0.31 -5.00
CA ALA A 89 -8.57 -1.74 -4.84
C ALA A 89 -8.69 -2.44 -6.21
N ILE A 90 -7.62 -3.12 -6.61
CA ILE A 90 -7.55 -3.86 -7.88
C ILE A 90 -7.36 -5.33 -7.59
N LYS A 91 -8.26 -6.18 -8.08
CA LYS A 91 -8.16 -7.64 -7.88
C LYS A 91 -6.96 -8.20 -8.63
N ALA A 92 -6.06 -8.89 -7.90
CA ALA A 92 -4.83 -9.48 -8.44
C ALA A 92 -5.03 -10.91 -8.98
N SER A 93 -6.15 -11.56 -8.68
CA SER A 93 -6.47 -12.92 -9.11
C SER A 93 -7.95 -13.15 -9.42
N GLY A 94 -8.28 -14.29 -10.03
CA GLY A 94 -9.65 -14.71 -10.38
C GLY A 94 -10.09 -14.28 -11.77
N SER A 95 -11.32 -14.63 -12.14
CA SER A 95 -11.92 -14.28 -13.44
C SER A 95 -12.12 -12.77 -13.65
N ARG A 96 -12.04 -11.99 -12.56
CA ARG A 96 -12.16 -10.53 -12.50
C ARG A 96 -10.81 -9.83 -12.28
N LYS A 97 -9.69 -10.52 -12.52
CA LYS A 97 -8.34 -9.94 -12.38
C LYS A 97 -8.22 -8.64 -13.18
N GLY A 98 -7.68 -7.60 -12.56
CA GLY A 98 -7.50 -6.29 -13.18
C GLY A 98 -8.75 -5.40 -13.21
N LEU A 99 -9.90 -5.89 -12.74
CA LEU A 99 -11.05 -5.01 -12.48
C LEU A 99 -10.81 -4.19 -11.21
N MET A 100 -11.35 -2.97 -11.24
CA MET A 100 -11.18 -1.96 -10.21
C MET A 100 -12.51 -1.73 -9.51
N ASP A 101 -12.53 -1.98 -8.20
CA ASP A 101 -13.68 -1.72 -7.34
C ASP A 101 -13.39 -0.42 -6.55
N SER A 102 -14.28 0.58 -6.62
CA SER A 102 -14.14 1.81 -5.83
C SER A 102 -14.56 1.55 -4.39
N SER A 103 -13.58 1.52 -3.46
CA SER A 103 -13.77 1.31 -2.02
C SER A 103 -14.02 2.61 -1.26
#